data_AF-A0A8R1ET52-F1
#
_entry.id   AF-A0A8R1ET52-F1
#
_cell.length_a   1.000
_cell.length_b   1.000
_cell.length_c   1.000
_cell.angle_alpha   90.00
_cell.angle_beta   90.00
_cell.angle_gamma   90.00
#
_symmetry.space_group_name_H-M   'P 1'
#
loop_
_entity.id
_entity.type
_entity.pdbx_description
1 polymer ?
#
loop_
_entity_poly.entity_id
_entity_poly.type
_entity_poly.pdbx_seq_one_letter_code
_entity_poly.pdbx_strand_id
1 'polypeptide(L)' 'MDSVRSGPFGQLFRPDNFVFGQSGAGNNWAKGHYTEGAELVDNVLDVIRKEAEGCDCLQGFQLTHSLGGGTGSGM' A
#
# COMPACT_ATOMS: atom_id res chain seq x y z
N MET A 1 -0.89 -2.06 10.83
CA MET A 1 -2.29 -2.13 10.34
C MET A 1 -3.29 -2.33 11.46
N ASP A 2 -2.97 -3.15 12.46
CA ASP A 2 -3.92 -3.49 13.52
C ASP A 2 -4.46 -2.29 14.27
N SER A 3 -3.63 -1.27 14.53
CA SER A 3 -4.06 -0.01 15.17
C SER A 3 -5.06 0.80 14.34
N VAL A 4 -4.99 0.72 13.00
CA VAL A 4 -5.98 1.38 12.12
C VAL A 4 -7.30 0.62 12.17
N ARG A 5 -7.24 -0.71 12.15
CA ARG A 5 -8.43 -1.59 12.20
C ARG A 5 -9.15 -1.54 13.55
N SER A 6 -8.42 -1.39 14.65
CA SER A 6 -8.99 -1.26 16.00
C SER A 6 -9.36 0.19 16.38
N GLY A 7 -8.98 1.16 15.56
CA GLY A 7 -9.27 2.57 15.80
C GLY A 7 -10.76 2.91 15.63
N PRO A 8 -11.18 4.13 16.04
CA PRO A 8 -12.58 4.56 15.98
C PRO A 8 -13.17 4.54 14.56
N PHE A 9 -12.33 4.65 13.53
CA PHE A 9 -12.71 4.60 12.12
C PHE A 9 -12.32 3.30 11.41
N GLY A 10 -11.93 2.27 12.16
CA GLY A 10 -11.40 1.03 11.57
C GLY A 10 -12.40 0.28 10.67
N GLN A 11 -13.70 0.44 10.92
CA GLN A 11 -14.78 -0.16 10.13
C GLN A 11 -15.16 0.64 8.87
N LEU A 12 -14.60 1.84 8.68
CA LEU A 12 -14.87 2.66 7.50
C LEU A 12 -14.24 2.08 6.23
N PHE A 13 -13.11 1.39 6.38
CA PHE A 13 -12.29 0.92 5.28
C PHE A 13 -12.62 -0.54 4.95
N ARG A 14 -12.73 -0.86 3.65
CA ARG A 14 -12.93 -2.25 3.19
C ARG A 14 -11.72 -3.11 3.57
N PRO A 15 -11.92 -4.28 4.22
CA PRO A 15 -10.83 -5.17 4.59
C PRO A 15 -9.92 -5.59 3.41
N ASP A 16 -10.51 -5.73 2.22
CA ASP A 16 -9.81 -6.17 0.99
C ASP A 16 -8.82 -5.13 0.46
N ASN A 17 -8.99 -3.85 0.82
CA ASN A 17 -8.10 -2.77 0.39
C ASN A 17 -6.83 -2.66 1.26
N PHE A 18 -6.70 -3.49 2.30
CA PHE A 18 -5.51 -3.55 3.14
C PHE A 18 -4.51 -4.59 2.62
N VAL A 19 -3.46 -4.13 1.95
CA VAL A 19 -2.35 -4.98 1.47
C VAL A 19 -1.11 -4.78 2.36
N PHE A 20 -0.54 -5.87 2.87
CA PHE A 20 0.65 -5.84 3.74
C PHE A 20 1.57 -7.05 3.52
N GLY A 21 2.88 -6.83 3.65
CA GLY A 21 3.88 -7.89 3.67
C GLY A 21 4.20 -8.37 5.10
N GLN A 22 4.87 -9.51 5.21
CA GLN A 22 5.36 -10.05 6.49
C GLN A 22 6.69 -9.41 6.93
N SER A 23 7.42 -8.79 6.01
CA SER A 23 8.74 -8.22 6.21
C SER A 23 8.76 -6.75 5.81
N GLY A 24 9.57 -5.97 6.54
CA GLY A 24 9.78 -4.55 6.28
C GLY A 24 11.07 -4.28 5.51
N ALA A 25 11.15 -3.10 4.89
CA ALA A 25 12.35 -2.68 4.17
C ALA A 25 13.49 -2.21 5.10
N GLY A 26 13.22 -2.02 6.41
CA GLY A 26 14.26 -1.73 7.42
C GLY A 26 15.10 -0.49 7.13
N ASN A 27 14.46 0.63 6.73
CA ASN A 27 15.13 1.87 6.32
C ASN A 27 16.10 1.74 5.12
N ASN A 28 15.98 0.68 4.33
CA ASN A 28 16.75 0.50 3.11
C ASN A 28 15.84 0.65 1.88
N TRP A 29 16.08 1.70 1.09
CA TRP A 29 15.35 1.96 -0.16
C TRP A 29 15.50 0.81 -1.16
N ALA A 30 16.71 0.28 -1.35
CA ALA A 30 16.94 -0.80 -2.31
C ALA A 30 16.18 -2.08 -1.94
N LYS A 31 16.05 -2.35 -0.64
CA LYS A 31 15.23 -3.47 -0.15
C LYS A 31 13.75 -3.25 -0.41
N GLY A 32 13.27 -2.02 -0.21
CA GLY A 32 11.91 -1.63 -0.55
C GLY A 32 11.63 -1.75 -2.04
N HIS A 33 12.52 -1.25 -2.89
CA HIS A 33 12.28 -1.14 -4.33
C HIS A 33 12.55 -2.43 -5.12
N TYR A 34 13.66 -3.12 -4.85
CA TYR A 34 14.11 -4.23 -5.69
C TYR A 34 13.76 -5.61 -5.16
N THR A 35 13.47 -5.76 -3.87
CA THR A 35 13.25 -7.09 -3.27
C THR A 35 11.88 -7.20 -2.60
N GLU A 36 11.72 -6.67 -1.39
CA GLU A 36 10.53 -6.91 -0.57
C GLU A 36 9.29 -6.24 -1.18
N GLY A 37 9.47 -5.08 -1.80
CA GLY A 37 8.35 -4.40 -2.46
C GLY A 37 7.99 -4.97 -3.81
N ALA A 38 8.97 -5.50 -4.53
CA ALA A 38 8.74 -6.18 -5.79
C ALA A 38 7.85 -7.42 -5.61
N GLU A 39 7.92 -8.09 -4.45
CA GLU A 39 7.01 -9.21 -4.13
C GLU A 39 5.59 -8.76 -3.80
N LEU A 40 5.40 -7.53 -3.31
CA LEU A 40 4.10 -7.04 -2.84
C LEU A 40 3.36 -6.21 -3.90
N VAL A 41 4.09 -5.60 -4.85
CA VAL A 41 3.54 -4.63 -5.82
C VAL A 41 2.43 -5.21 -6.68
N ASP A 42 2.53 -6.47 -7.11
CA ASP A 42 1.52 -7.10 -7.96
C ASP A 42 0.15 -7.20 -7.26
N ASN A 43 0.15 -7.50 -5.96
CA ASN A 43 -1.07 -7.53 -5.14
C ASN A 43 -1.67 -6.14 -4.98
N VAL A 44 -0.83 -5.12 -4.77
CA VAL A 44 -1.28 -3.72 -4.68
C VAL A 44 -1.90 -3.26 -6.01
N LEU A 45 -1.26 -3.59 -7.14
CA LEU A 45 -1.75 -3.24 -8.47
C LEU A 45 -3.08 -3.91 -8.80
N ASP A 46 -3.31 -5.14 -8.37
CA ASP A 46 -4.60 -5.82 -8.58
C ASP A 46 -5.74 -5.16 -7.78
N VAL A 47 -5.47 -4.75 -6.54
CA VAL A 47 -6.44 -4.00 -5.72
C VAL A 47 -6.74 -2.63 -6.34
N ILE A 48 -5.71 -1.88 -6.75
CA ILE A 48 -5.89 -0.58 -7.41
C ILE A 48 -6.70 -0.75 -8.70
N ARG A 49 -6.45 -1.80 -9.49
CA ARG A 49 -7.21 -2.09 -10.70
C ARG A 49 -8.70 -2.29 -10.40
N LYS A 50 -9.04 -3.12 -9.42
CA LYS A 50 -10.44 -3.39 -9.03
C LYS A 50 -11.18 -2.11 -8.63
N GLU A 51 -10.52 -1.24 -7.85
CA GLU A 51 -11.13 0.02 -7.43
C GLU A 51 -11.24 1.02 -8.60
N ALA A 52 -10.27 1.02 -9.52
CA ALA A 52 -10.30 1.83 -10.73
C ALA A 52 -11.43 1.40 -11.69
N GLU A 53 -11.67 0.10 -11.85
CA GLU A 53 -12.77 -0.45 -12.66
C GLU A 53 -14.15 -0.10 -12.09
N GLY A 54 -14.24 0.20 -10.79
CA GLY A 54 -15.45 0.71 -10.14
C GLY A 54 -15.74 2.20 -10.40
N CYS A 55 -14.86 2.91 -11.10
CA CYS A 55 -15.01 4.33 -11.40
C CYS A 55 -15.44 4.55 -12.86
N ASP A 56 -16.41 5.43 -13.10
CA ASP A 56 -16.82 5.78 -14.48
C ASP A 56 -15.71 6.53 -15.26
N CYS A 57 -14.97 7.40 -14.56
CA CYS A 57 -13.87 8.18 -15.14
C CYS A 57 -12.83 8.53 -14.06
N LEU A 58 -11.83 7.66 -13.87
CA LEU A 58 -10.73 7.90 -12.93
C LEU A 58 -9.82 9.05 -13.42
N GLN A 59 -9.60 10.05 -12.56
CA GLN A 59 -8.78 11.23 -12.91
C GLN A 59 -7.32 11.13 -12.46
N GLY A 60 -7.02 10.31 -11.46
CA GLY A 60 -5.67 10.16 -10.92
C GLY A 60 -5.66 9.60 -9.50
N PHE A 61 -4.48 9.61 -8.89
CA PHE A 61 -4.24 9.06 -7.56
C PHE A 61 -3.59 10.10 -6.64
N GLN A 62 -3.92 10.02 -5.35
CA GLN A 62 -3.18 10.72 -4.30
C GLN A 62 -2.29 9.72 -3.57
N LEU A 63 -0.99 10.00 -3.53
CA LEU A 63 0.00 9.14 -2.89
C LEU A 63 0.51 9.81 -1.62
N THR A 64 0.42 9.11 -0.49
CA THR A 64 0.99 9.55 0.79
C THR A 64 2.05 8.57 1.23
N HIS A 65 3.30 9.03 1.26
CA HIS A 65 4.45 8.19 1.61
C HIS A 65 5.56 9.05 2.26
N SER A 66 6.48 8.40 2.98
CA SER A 66 7.64 9.07 3.57
C SER A 66 8.86 8.93 2.68
N LEU A 67 9.68 9.98 2.61
CA LEU A 67 10.91 9.97 1.80
C LEU A 67 12.11 9.34 2.53
N GLY A 68 12.14 9.41 3.86
CA GLY A 68 13.29 8.94 4.66
C GLY A 68 13.27 7.46 5.03
N GLY A 69 12.12 6.78 4.91
CA GLY A 69 11.97 5.36 5.28
C GLY A 69 12.11 4.45 4.07
N GLY A 70 12.61 3.21 4.26
CA GLY A 70 12.86 2.27 3.15
C GLY A 70 11.59 1.80 2.44
N THR A 71 10.51 1.56 3.19
CA THR A 71 9.23 1.13 2.62
C THR A 71 8.54 2.32 1.95
N GLY A 72 8.44 3.47 2.63
CA GLY A 72 7.78 4.64 2.07
C GLY A 72 8.46 5.16 0.80
N SER A 73 9.78 5.16 0.73
CA SER A 73 10.52 5.68 -0.43
C SER A 73 10.72 4.64 -1.55
N GLY A 74 10.68 3.34 -1.24
CA GLY A 74 10.98 2.26 -2.18
C GLY A 74 9.77 1.55 -2.79
N MET A 75 8.63 1.55 -2.09
CA MET A 75 7.36 0.98 -2.55
C MET A 75 6.60 1.91 -3.50
#